data_AF-A0A226DBE9-F1
#
_entry.id   AF-A0A226DBE9-F1
#
_cell.length_a   1.000
_cell.length_b   1.000
_cell.length_c   1.000
_cell.angle_alpha   90.00
_cell.angle_beta   90.00
_cell.angle_gamma   90.00
#
_symmetry.space_group_name_H-M   'P 1'
#
loop_
_entity.id
_entity.type
_entity.pdbx_description
1 polymer ?
#
loop_
_entity_poly.entity_id
_entity_poly.type
_entity_poly.pdbx_seq_one_letter_code
_entity_poly.pdbx_strand_id
1 'polypeptide(L)'
;MANGPVVIKVVALVVLFVATVVGCHAHFNNAFKDAWDMDGYPELCKLVDTCPKSAMPMEKTFVALTIICLILSTISLVAGFLMDMKKFKGPDAGYHVLAGVLLFIAGILLIVAAVKIDEFILDGLDQLGGGGFGTSSSSISAEGKLLSSFTSPQMAKALPDEIKTEARKQLKFYNKLAGGSLAIIDGILYFVAAGLIAKQ
;
A
#
# COMPACT_ATOMS: atom_id res chain seq x y z
N MET A 1 -28.02 -23.77 -13.12
CA MET A 1 -26.59 -23.39 -13.07
C MET A 1 -26.24 -23.00 -11.64
N ALA A 2 -25.83 -23.96 -10.80
CA ALA A 2 -25.89 -23.81 -9.35
C ALA A 2 -24.61 -23.25 -8.67
N ASN A 3 -23.49 -23.14 -9.38
CA ASN A 3 -22.20 -22.85 -8.74
C ASN A 3 -21.67 -21.42 -8.98
N GLY A 4 -22.35 -20.60 -9.79
CA GLY A 4 -21.88 -19.27 -10.18
C GLY A 4 -21.50 -18.34 -9.01
N PRO A 5 -22.35 -18.20 -7.97
CA PRO A 5 -22.03 -17.36 -6.81
C PRO A 5 -20.82 -17.82 -6.02
N VAL A 6 -20.58 -19.13 -5.94
CA VAL A 6 -19.44 -19.69 -5.20
C VAL A 6 -18.15 -19.38 -5.95
N VAL A 7 -18.15 -19.55 -7.28
CA VAL A 7 -16.96 -19.28 -8.11
C VAL A 7 -16.56 -17.80 -8.00
N ILE A 8 -17.50 -16.85 -8.09
CA ILE A 8 -17.16 -15.43 -7.99
C ILE A 8 -16.62 -15.05 -6.61
N LYS A 9 -17.16 -15.63 -5.52
CA LYS A 9 -16.64 -15.43 -4.16
C LYS A 9 -15.20 -15.93 -4.02
N VAL A 10 -14.90 -17.10 -4.57
CA VAL A 10 -13.54 -17.66 -4.57
C VAL A 10 -12.58 -16.76 -5.36
N VAL A 11 -12.99 -16.30 -6.55
CA VAL A 11 -12.17 -15.39 -7.37
C VAL A 11 -11.91 -14.07 -6.63
N ALA A 12 -12.94 -13.45 -6.05
CA ALA A 12 -12.79 -12.24 -5.25
C ALA A 12 -11.85 -12.46 -4.05
N LEU A 13 -11.99 -13.59 -3.34
CA LEU A 13 -11.11 -13.90 -2.22
C LEU A 13 -9.63 -14.05 -2.64
N VAL A 14 -9.37 -14.64 -3.80
CA VAL A 14 -7.99 -14.75 -4.35
C VAL A 14 -7.44 -13.38 -4.70
N VAL A 15 -8.23 -12.51 -5.35
CA VAL A 15 -7.82 -11.14 -5.68
C VAL A 15 -7.55 -10.34 -4.41
N LEU A 16 -8.44 -10.41 -3.42
CA LEU A 16 -8.28 -9.79 -2.10
C LEU A 16 -7.00 -10.26 -1.40
N PHE A 17 -6.71 -11.56 -1.44
CA PHE A 17 -5.49 -12.12 -0.85
C PHE A 17 -4.23 -11.54 -1.51
N VAL A 18 -4.18 -11.51 -2.84
CA VAL A 18 -3.05 -10.91 -3.57
C VAL A 18 -2.92 -9.41 -3.25
N ALA A 19 -4.03 -8.67 -3.26
CA ALA A 19 -4.05 -7.24 -2.89
C ALA A 19 -3.51 -7.02 -1.47
N THR A 20 -3.89 -7.89 -0.53
CA THR A 20 -3.42 -7.85 0.86
C THR A 20 -1.92 -8.13 0.97
N VAL A 21 -1.42 -9.17 0.28
CA VAL A 21 0.01 -9.49 0.28
C VAL A 21 0.85 -8.37 -0.33
N VAL A 22 0.44 -7.86 -1.51
CA VAL A 22 1.11 -6.73 -2.17
C VAL A 22 1.06 -5.48 -1.29
N GLY A 23 -0.10 -5.20 -0.68
CA GLY A 23 -0.31 -4.10 0.25
C GLY A 23 0.57 -4.17 1.50
N CYS A 24 0.59 -5.33 2.16
CA CYS A 24 1.47 -5.60 3.30
C CYS A 24 2.94 -5.46 2.90
N HIS A 25 3.35 -6.03 1.77
CA HIS A 25 4.72 -5.90 1.29
C HIS A 25 5.07 -4.42 1.00
N ALA A 26 4.17 -3.66 0.38
CA ALA A 26 4.35 -2.23 0.13
C ALA A 26 4.43 -1.40 1.43
N HIS A 27 3.76 -1.84 2.49
CA HIS A 27 3.82 -1.19 3.80
C HIS A 27 5.10 -1.54 4.59
N PHE A 28 5.40 -2.84 4.73
CA PHE A 28 6.52 -3.31 5.54
C PHE A 28 7.88 -3.15 4.86
N ASN A 29 7.95 -3.27 3.54
CA ASN A 29 9.21 -3.14 2.79
C ASN A 29 9.36 -1.73 2.19
N ASN A 30 9.13 -0.71 3.01
CA ASN A 30 9.22 0.68 2.63
C ASN A 30 10.30 1.38 3.45
N ALA A 31 11.38 1.86 2.82
CA ALA A 31 12.41 2.63 3.53
C ALA A 31 11.86 3.89 4.24
N PHE A 32 10.70 4.43 3.82
CA PHE A 32 10.06 5.50 4.57
C PHE A 32 9.58 5.01 5.94
N LYS A 33 9.08 3.77 6.04
CA LYS A 33 8.75 3.12 7.31
C LYS A 33 10.00 2.95 8.16
N ASP A 34 11.09 2.44 7.58
CA ASP A 34 12.36 2.26 8.31
C ASP A 34 12.87 3.60 8.86
N ALA A 35 12.78 4.68 8.08
CA ALA A 35 13.14 6.01 8.55
C ALA A 35 12.17 6.54 9.62
N TRP A 36 10.88 6.29 9.46
CA TRP A 36 9.84 6.72 10.40
C TRP A 36 9.89 5.99 11.75
N ASP A 37 10.34 4.74 11.75
CA ASP A 37 10.47 3.92 12.95
C ASP A 37 11.80 4.22 13.71
N MET A 38 12.64 5.15 13.23
CA MET A 38 13.80 5.64 13.99
C MET A 38 13.37 6.61 15.11
N ASP A 39 13.95 6.44 16.30
CA ASP A 39 13.69 7.31 17.46
C ASP A 39 13.98 8.79 17.14
N GLY A 40 13.00 9.66 17.38
CA GLY A 40 13.11 11.10 17.16
C GLY A 40 12.81 11.57 15.73
N TYR A 41 12.73 10.66 14.74
CA TYR A 41 12.40 11.05 13.36
C TYR A 41 10.99 11.62 13.22
N PRO A 42 9.94 11.05 13.84
CA PRO A 42 8.59 11.64 13.79
C PRO A 42 8.53 13.04 14.40
N GLU A 43 9.30 13.30 15.46
CA GLU A 43 9.40 14.59 16.14
C GLU A 43 10.10 15.62 15.24
N LEU A 44 11.21 15.25 14.61
CA LEU A 44 11.94 16.09 13.66
C LEU A 44 11.09 16.39 12.42
N CYS A 45 10.42 15.38 11.86
CA CYS A 45 9.54 15.56 10.72
C CYS A 45 8.41 16.54 11.06
N LYS A 46 7.87 16.53 12.28
CA LYS A 46 6.83 17.49 12.68
C LYS A 46 7.25 18.96 12.62
N LEU A 47 8.56 19.25 12.71
CA LEU A 47 9.13 20.60 12.64
C LEU A 47 9.21 21.14 11.21
N VAL A 48 9.14 20.26 10.20
CA VAL A 48 9.15 20.65 8.78
C VAL A 48 7.72 20.71 8.26
N ASP A 49 7.33 21.83 7.65
CA ASP A 49 5.96 22.04 7.16
C ASP A 49 5.56 21.05 6.05
N THR A 50 6.53 20.51 5.32
CA THR A 50 6.31 19.54 4.23
C THR A 50 6.13 18.11 4.71
N CYS A 51 6.26 17.81 6.00
CA CYS A 51 6.19 16.44 6.49
C CYS A 51 4.83 15.77 6.22
N PRO A 52 4.79 14.57 5.62
CA PRO A 52 3.55 13.86 5.28
C PRO A 52 2.93 13.18 6.50
N LYS A 53 2.52 13.97 7.51
CA LYS A 53 1.95 13.54 8.80
C LYS A 53 0.76 12.58 8.63
N SER A 54 0.01 12.71 7.53
CA SER A 54 -1.18 11.90 7.26
C SER A 54 -0.91 10.60 6.50
N ALA A 55 0.26 10.43 5.85
CA ALA A 55 0.48 9.29 4.95
C ALA A 55 0.65 7.96 5.71
N MET A 56 1.42 7.95 6.81
CA MET A 56 1.63 6.74 7.63
C MET A 56 0.34 6.16 8.25
N PRO A 57 -0.53 6.96 8.90
CA PRO A 57 -1.78 6.42 9.41
C PRO A 57 -2.68 5.91 8.28
N MET A 58 -2.69 6.54 7.10
CA MET A 58 -3.47 6.07 5.94
C MET A 58 -3.03 4.67 5.46
N GLU A 59 -1.72 4.42 5.37
CA GLU A 59 -1.20 3.09 5.02
C GLU A 59 -1.59 2.03 6.05
N LYS A 60 -1.47 2.35 7.35
CA LYS A 60 -1.87 1.43 8.43
C LYS A 60 -3.36 1.11 8.38
N THR A 61 -4.20 2.12 8.12
CA THR A 61 -5.64 1.92 7.95
C THR A 61 -5.95 1.05 6.73
N PHE A 62 -5.26 1.24 5.61
CA PHE A 62 -5.43 0.39 4.43
C PHE A 62 -5.09 -1.09 4.75
N VAL A 63 -3.94 -1.35 5.38
CA VAL A 63 -3.53 -2.72 5.74
C VAL A 63 -4.52 -3.35 6.72
N ALA A 64 -4.96 -2.60 7.74
CA ALA A 64 -5.94 -3.09 8.70
C ALA A 64 -7.29 -3.43 8.02
N LEU A 65 -7.79 -2.54 7.15
CA LEU A 65 -9.07 -2.75 6.45
C LEU A 65 -9.02 -3.96 5.50
N THR A 66 -7.93 -4.13 4.74
CA THR A 66 -7.78 -5.28 3.83
C THR A 66 -7.70 -6.61 4.57
N ILE A 67 -6.97 -6.67 5.70
CA ILE A 67 -6.93 -7.86 6.57
C ILE A 67 -8.31 -8.17 7.15
N ILE A 68 -9.03 -7.16 7.67
CA ILE A 68 -10.38 -7.36 8.21
C ILE A 68 -11.33 -7.88 7.12
N CYS A 69 -11.29 -7.30 5.92
CA CYS A 69 -12.10 -7.76 4.80
C CYS A 69 -11.74 -9.22 4.42
N LEU A 70 -10.46 -9.58 4.42
CA LEU A 70 -10.01 -10.95 4.12
C LEU A 70 -10.57 -11.96 5.14
N ILE A 71 -10.52 -11.63 6.43
CA ILE A 71 -11.07 -12.48 7.50
C ILE A 71 -12.58 -12.64 7.34
N LEU A 72 -13.29 -11.52 7.21
CA LEU A 72 -14.75 -11.53 7.09
C LEU A 72 -15.21 -12.27 5.82
N SER A 73 -14.49 -12.14 4.71
CA SER A 73 -14.80 -12.84 3.47
C SER A 73 -14.50 -14.34 3.53
N THR A 74 -13.46 -14.72 4.28
CA THR A 74 -13.20 -16.14 4.58
C THR A 74 -14.34 -16.73 5.42
N ILE A 75 -14.81 -16.01 6.45
CA ILE A 75 -15.94 -16.43 7.27
C ILE A 75 -17.22 -16.54 6.42
N SER A 76 -17.50 -15.55 5.55
CA SER A 76 -18.65 -15.58 4.63
C SER A 76 -18.60 -16.79 3.69
N LEU A 77 -17.41 -17.11 3.15
CA LEU A 77 -17.23 -18.29 2.29
C LEU A 77 -17.51 -19.59 3.05
N VAL A 78 -16.93 -19.76 4.25
CA VAL A 78 -17.14 -20.95 5.10
C VAL A 78 -18.60 -21.08 5.54
N ALA A 79 -19.22 -19.98 5.99
CA ALA A 79 -20.64 -19.95 6.35
C ALA A 79 -21.52 -20.35 5.17
N GLY A 80 -21.15 -19.94 3.95
CA GLY A 80 -21.82 -20.36 2.73
C GLY A 80 -21.77 -21.86 2.46
N PHE A 81 -20.70 -22.56 2.86
CA PHE A 81 -20.62 -24.00 2.74
C PHE A 81 -21.41 -24.74 3.83
N LEU A 82 -21.55 -24.14 5.02
CA LEU A 82 -22.16 -24.78 6.19
C LEU A 82 -23.67 -24.51 6.31
N MET A 83 -24.17 -23.41 5.76
CA MET A 83 -25.56 -22.96 5.95
C MET A 83 -26.38 -23.03 4.66
N ASP A 84 -27.67 -23.35 4.82
CA ASP A 84 -28.64 -23.33 3.72
C ASP A 84 -28.86 -21.88 3.23
N MET A 85 -28.28 -21.58 2.06
CA MET A 85 -28.24 -20.24 1.43
C MET A 85 -29.61 -19.57 1.27
N LYS A 86 -30.71 -20.32 1.29
CA LYS A 86 -32.07 -19.79 1.08
C LYS A 86 -32.50 -18.80 2.16
N LYS A 87 -32.01 -18.92 3.40
CA LYS A 87 -32.42 -18.04 4.51
C LYS A 87 -31.53 -16.80 4.70
N PHE A 88 -30.36 -16.75 4.08
CA PHE A 88 -29.34 -15.73 4.38
C PHE A 88 -28.95 -14.83 3.20
N LYS A 89 -29.74 -14.82 2.11
CA LYS A 89 -29.47 -14.00 0.92
C LYS A 89 -29.30 -12.50 1.22
N GLY A 90 -30.18 -11.94 2.05
CA GLY A 90 -30.15 -10.51 2.40
C GLY A 90 -28.87 -10.11 3.14
N PRO A 91 -28.57 -10.74 4.29
CA PRO A 91 -27.33 -10.47 5.03
C PRO A 91 -26.06 -10.69 4.21
N ASP A 92 -26.02 -11.74 3.38
CA ASP A 92 -24.87 -12.04 2.52
C ASP A 92 -24.65 -10.97 1.45
N ALA A 93 -25.70 -10.53 0.77
CA ALA A 93 -25.62 -9.44 -0.19
C ALA A 93 -25.21 -8.12 0.49
N GLY A 94 -25.81 -7.80 1.65
CA GLY A 94 -25.47 -6.60 2.42
C GLY A 94 -24.01 -6.57 2.86
N TYR A 95 -23.47 -7.71 3.31
CA TYR A 95 -22.06 -7.87 3.63
C TYR A 95 -21.17 -7.61 2.42
N HIS A 96 -21.49 -8.16 1.24
CA HIS A 96 -20.68 -7.95 0.04
C HIS A 96 -20.67 -6.48 -0.40
N VAL A 97 -21.81 -5.78 -0.31
CA VAL A 97 -21.87 -4.33 -0.58
C VAL A 97 -20.98 -3.56 0.39
N LEU A 98 -21.08 -3.86 1.70
CA LEU A 98 -20.27 -3.19 2.72
C LEU A 98 -18.77 -3.44 2.51
N ALA A 99 -18.37 -4.69 2.26
CA ALA A 99 -16.98 -5.04 1.95
C ALA A 99 -16.49 -4.33 0.69
N GLY A 100 -17.31 -4.29 -0.37
CA GLY A 100 -17.00 -3.56 -1.59
C GLY A 100 -16.73 -2.08 -1.37
N VAL A 101 -17.57 -1.40 -0.57
CA VAL A 101 -17.37 0.02 -0.19
C VAL A 101 -16.08 0.20 0.61
N LEU A 102 -15.83 -0.66 1.61
CA LEU A 102 -14.63 -0.57 2.45
C LEU A 102 -13.34 -0.76 1.63
N LEU A 103 -13.31 -1.74 0.73
CA LEU A 103 -12.16 -2.00 -0.15
C LEU A 103 -11.94 -0.87 -1.15
N PHE A 104 -13.02 -0.30 -1.69
CA PHE A 104 -12.96 0.84 -2.59
C PHE A 104 -12.33 2.07 -1.91
N ILE A 105 -12.82 2.42 -0.70
CA ILE A 105 -12.26 3.52 0.10
C ILE A 105 -10.80 3.23 0.47
N ALA A 106 -10.49 2.01 0.91
CA ALA A 106 -9.12 1.61 1.26
C ALA A 106 -8.17 1.77 0.06
N GLY A 107 -8.58 1.31 -1.13
CA GLY A 107 -7.79 1.45 -2.36
C GLY A 107 -7.50 2.91 -2.71
N ILE A 108 -8.50 3.80 -2.60
CA ILE A 108 -8.31 5.25 -2.81
C ILE A 108 -7.32 5.82 -1.79
N LEU A 109 -7.47 5.47 -0.50
CA LEU A 109 -6.57 5.96 0.55
C LEU A 109 -5.12 5.56 0.30
N LEU A 110 -4.86 4.33 -0.18
CA LEU A 110 -3.51 3.88 -0.50
C LEU A 110 -2.91 4.64 -1.70
N ILE A 111 -3.71 4.93 -2.73
CA ILE A 111 -3.27 5.71 -3.89
C ILE A 111 -2.95 7.16 -3.46
N VAL A 112 -3.82 7.79 -2.67
CA VAL A 112 -3.59 9.15 -2.16
C VAL A 112 -2.34 9.20 -1.27
N ALA A 113 -2.13 8.19 -0.42
CA ALA A 113 -0.92 8.09 0.38
C ALA A 113 0.34 7.95 -0.48
N ALA A 114 0.28 7.17 -1.57
CA ALA A 114 1.38 7.01 -2.51
C ALA A 114 1.74 8.35 -3.18
N VAL A 115 0.75 9.10 -3.67
CA VAL A 115 0.96 10.42 -4.31
C VAL A 115 1.58 11.41 -3.34
N LYS A 116 1.06 11.52 -2.10
CA LYS A 116 1.61 12.45 -1.10
C LYS A 116 3.06 12.15 -0.71
N ILE A 117 3.44 10.87 -0.70
CA ILE A 117 4.83 10.47 -0.43
C ILE A 117 5.73 10.83 -1.61
N ASP A 118 5.24 10.69 -2.85
CA ASP A 118 5.98 11.03 -4.06
C ASP A 118 6.25 12.54 -4.15
N GLU A 119 5.22 13.37 -3.94
CA GLU A 119 5.35 14.84 -3.87
C GLU A 119 6.39 15.26 -2.83
N PHE A 120 6.35 14.69 -1.62
CA PHE A 120 7.33 14.99 -0.57
C PHE A 120 8.77 14.62 -0.97
N ILE A 121 8.94 13.52 -1.71
CA ILE A 121 10.25 13.07 -2.16
C ILE A 121 10.79 13.98 -3.26
N LEU A 122 9.94 14.42 -4.18
CA LEU A 122 10.32 15.33 -5.27
C LEU A 122 10.68 16.71 -4.73
N ASP A 123 9.88 17.28 -3.84
CA ASP A 123 10.18 18.57 -3.19
C ASP A 123 11.50 18.54 -2.42
N GLY A 124 11.79 17.42 -1.74
CA GLY A 124 13.06 17.22 -1.04
C GLY A 124 14.26 17.13 -1.99
N LEU A 125 14.08 16.54 -3.18
CA LEU A 125 15.13 16.49 -4.19
C LEU A 125 15.40 17.87 -4.80
N ASP A 126 14.37 18.67 -5.07
CA ASP A 126 14.52 20.01 -5.63
C ASP A 126 15.25 20.95 -4.68
N GLN A 127 15.04 20.83 -3.36
CA GLN A 127 15.82 21.58 -2.38
C GLN A 127 17.31 21.18 -2.36
N LEU A 128 17.61 19.91 -2.63
CA LEU A 128 18.99 19.41 -2.67
C LEU A 128 19.68 19.70 -4.01
N GLY A 129 18.95 19.66 -5.13
CA GLY A 129 19.46 19.90 -6.48
C GLY A 129 19.43 21.36 -6.93
N GLY A 130 18.55 22.19 -6.36
CA GLY A 130 18.44 23.63 -6.60
C GLY A 130 19.46 24.47 -5.83
N GLY A 131 20.23 23.85 -4.94
CA GLY A 131 21.50 24.39 -4.46
C GLY A 131 22.47 24.43 -5.63
N GLY A 132 22.47 25.55 -6.35
CA GLY A 132 23.31 25.76 -7.51
C GLY A 132 24.71 25.23 -7.29
N PHE A 133 25.24 24.60 -8.33
CA PHE A 133 26.65 24.38 -8.57
C PHE A 133 27.37 25.75 -8.67
N GLY A 134 27.35 26.48 -7.55
CA GLY A 134 28.23 27.59 -7.25
C GLY A 134 29.49 26.96 -6.70
N THR A 135 30.52 26.94 -7.52
CA THR A 135 31.89 26.68 -7.13
C THR A 135 32.27 27.56 -5.94
N SER A 136 32.21 27.02 -4.72
CA SER A 136 32.85 27.61 -3.55
C SER A 136 33.21 26.51 -2.57
N SER A 137 34.43 26.03 -2.75
CA SER A 137 35.15 25.18 -1.83
C SER A 137 35.28 25.85 -0.47
N SER A 138 34.61 25.32 0.54
CA SER A 138 35.07 25.45 1.93
C SER A 138 34.54 24.29 2.78
N SER A 139 35.47 23.37 3.00
CA SER A 139 35.53 22.31 4.01
C SER A 139 34.64 22.49 5.24
N ILE A 140 33.69 21.57 5.45
CA ILE A 140 33.32 21.15 6.81
C ILE A 140 33.35 19.62 6.88
N SER A 141 34.24 19.20 7.77
CA SER A 141 34.61 17.85 8.16
C SER A 141 33.69 17.39 9.31
N ALA A 142 32.97 16.27 9.14
CA ALA A 142 32.82 15.18 10.12
C ALA A 142 31.58 14.26 9.89
N GLU A 143 31.48 13.53 8.76
CA GLU A 143 30.47 12.45 8.59
C GLU A 143 31.04 11.11 8.07
N GLY A 144 32.34 10.87 8.26
CA GLY A 144 33.06 9.82 7.53
C GLY A 144 33.19 8.43 8.18
N LYS A 145 32.30 7.97 9.09
CA LYS A 145 32.56 6.67 9.75
C LYS A 145 31.42 5.71 10.06
N LEU A 146 30.15 6.04 9.82
CA LEU A 146 29.04 5.12 10.17
C LEU A 146 28.36 4.43 8.96
N LEU A 147 28.68 4.82 7.73
CA LEU A 147 28.01 4.33 6.52
C LEU A 147 28.79 3.28 5.71
N SER A 148 29.99 2.88 6.15
CA SER A 148 30.85 1.94 5.42
C SER A 148 30.56 0.45 5.68
N SER A 149 29.52 0.09 6.44
CA SER A 149 29.31 -1.30 6.89
C SER A 149 28.22 -2.10 6.16
N PHE A 150 27.53 -1.54 5.15
CA PHE A 150 26.50 -2.29 4.41
C PHE A 150 26.89 -2.56 2.94
N THR A 151 27.61 -3.68 2.79
CA THR A 151 27.40 -4.77 1.81
C THR A 151 27.44 -4.51 0.30
N SER A 152 28.47 -5.13 -0.31
CA SER A 152 28.60 -5.58 -1.70
C SER A 152 28.16 -7.06 -1.81
N PRO A 153 27.62 -7.55 -2.96
CA PRO A 153 28.50 -8.20 -3.94
C PRO A 153 28.17 -7.91 -5.43
N GLN A 154 28.95 -6.99 -6.01
CA GLN A 154 29.75 -7.15 -7.24
C GLN A 154 29.13 -7.24 -8.66
N MET A 155 27.82 -7.03 -8.89
CA MET A 155 27.32 -6.65 -10.24
C MET A 155 26.35 -5.45 -10.27
N ALA A 156 26.11 -4.81 -9.14
CA ALA A 156 25.39 -3.52 -9.06
C ALA A 156 26.33 -2.31 -8.94
N LYS A 157 27.63 -2.49 -9.22
CA LYS A 157 28.73 -1.65 -8.72
C LYS A 157 29.24 -0.57 -9.69
N ALA A 158 28.58 -0.37 -10.81
CA ALA A 158 28.90 0.71 -11.75
C ALA A 158 27.66 1.49 -12.19
N LEU A 159 26.54 1.34 -11.49
CA LEU A 159 25.41 2.25 -11.63
C LEU A 159 25.62 3.37 -10.60
N PRO A 160 25.68 4.65 -11.00
CA PRO A 160 25.75 5.77 -10.06
C PRO A 160 24.69 5.58 -8.97
N ASP A 161 25.04 5.78 -7.71
CA ASP A 161 24.14 5.56 -6.57
C ASP A 161 22.84 6.39 -6.69
N GLU A 162 22.87 7.50 -7.42
CA GLU A 162 21.68 8.25 -7.85
C GLU A 162 20.67 7.40 -8.64
N ILE A 163 21.10 6.69 -9.68
CA ILE A 163 20.21 5.90 -10.55
C ILE A 163 19.57 4.76 -9.75
N LYS A 164 20.33 4.16 -8.83
CA LYS A 164 19.84 3.07 -7.97
C LYS A 164 18.81 3.56 -6.95
N THR A 165 18.97 4.77 -6.45
CA THR A 165 18.04 5.38 -5.50
C THR A 165 16.75 5.79 -6.19
N GLU A 166 16.85 6.33 -7.40
CA GLU A 166 15.70 6.71 -8.22
C GLU A 166 14.87 5.48 -8.66
N ALA A 167 15.54 4.42 -9.14
CA ALA A 167 14.87 3.16 -9.47
C ALA A 167 14.16 2.53 -8.25
N ARG A 168 14.73 2.67 -7.04
CA ARG A 168 14.09 2.20 -5.80
C ARG A 168 12.88 3.02 -5.40
N LYS A 169 12.87 4.34 -5.65
CA LYS A 169 11.72 5.21 -5.40
C LYS A 169 10.55 4.84 -6.31
N GLN A 170 10.82 4.69 -7.61
CA GLN A 170 9.80 4.32 -8.58
C GLN A 170 9.18 2.94 -8.28
N LEU A 171 10.00 1.93 -7.95
CA LEU A 171 9.50 0.59 -7.61
C LEU A 171 8.54 0.59 -6.40
N LYS A 172 8.74 1.49 -5.43
CA LYS A 172 7.85 1.60 -4.26
C LYS A 172 6.52 2.26 -4.59
N PHE A 173 6.55 3.30 -5.42
CA PHE A 173 5.34 3.95 -5.90
C PHE A 173 4.46 2.95 -6.68
N TYR A 174 5.06 2.17 -7.58
CA TYR A 174 4.35 1.13 -8.33
C TYR A 174 3.71 0.07 -7.44
N ASN A 175 4.38 -0.37 -6.37
CA ASN A 175 3.81 -1.36 -5.45
C ASN A 175 2.59 -0.83 -4.69
N LYS A 176 2.61 0.44 -4.25
CA LYS A 176 1.45 1.06 -3.59
C LYS A 176 0.31 1.28 -4.56
N LEU A 177 0.61 1.74 -5.77
CA LEU A 177 -0.37 1.91 -6.84
C LEU A 177 -1.00 0.57 -7.23
N ALA A 178 -0.20 -0.49 -7.36
CA ALA A 178 -0.66 -1.85 -7.62
C ALA A 178 -1.55 -2.38 -6.48
N GLY A 179 -1.14 -2.23 -5.21
CA GLY A 179 -1.95 -2.61 -4.06
C GLY A 179 -3.29 -1.86 -4.01
N GLY A 180 -3.28 -0.55 -4.25
CA GLY A 180 -4.48 0.29 -4.24
C GLY A 180 -5.44 -0.02 -5.38
N SER A 181 -4.91 -0.18 -6.60
CA SER A 181 -5.72 -0.54 -7.78
C SER A 181 -6.30 -1.95 -7.67
N LEU A 182 -5.56 -2.93 -7.15
CA LEU A 182 -6.08 -4.26 -6.86
C LEU A 182 -7.22 -4.23 -5.84
N ALA A 183 -7.11 -3.41 -4.79
CA ALA A 183 -8.19 -3.24 -3.81
C ALA A 183 -9.45 -2.59 -4.42
N ILE A 184 -9.30 -1.64 -5.35
CA ILE A 184 -10.42 -1.04 -6.10
C ILE A 184 -11.10 -2.10 -6.99
N ILE A 185 -10.31 -2.85 -7.74
CA ILE A 185 -10.82 -3.93 -8.61
C ILE A 185 -11.58 -4.96 -7.77
N ASP A 186 -11.02 -5.35 -6.63
CA ASP A 186 -11.68 -6.28 -5.72
C ASP A 186 -12.99 -5.71 -5.19
N GLY A 187 -13.02 -4.44 -4.77
CA GLY A 187 -14.25 -3.76 -4.37
C GLY A 187 -15.35 -3.80 -5.44
N ILE A 188 -14.98 -3.64 -6.72
CA ILE A 188 -15.90 -3.79 -7.86
C ILE A 188 -16.41 -5.24 -7.97
N LEU A 189 -15.53 -6.24 -7.81
CA LEU A 189 -15.94 -7.65 -7.81
C LEU A 189 -16.94 -7.96 -6.70
N TYR A 190 -16.78 -7.37 -5.51
CA TYR A 190 -17.74 -7.49 -4.41
C TYR A 190 -19.11 -6.90 -4.76
N PHE A 191 -19.17 -5.74 -5.43
CA PHE A 191 -20.44 -5.20 -5.91
C PHE A 191 -21.10 -6.09 -6.96
N VAL A 192 -20.32 -6.65 -7.89
CA VAL A 192 -20.83 -7.61 -8.89
C VAL A 192 -21.37 -8.86 -8.19
N ALA A 193 -20.63 -9.41 -7.23
CA ALA A 193 -21.07 -10.56 -6.44
C ALA A 193 -22.38 -10.26 -5.70
N ALA A 194 -22.50 -9.10 -5.05
CA ALA A 194 -23.72 -8.67 -4.39
C ALA A 194 -24.92 -8.58 -5.36
N GLY A 195 -24.73 -7.99 -6.55
CA GLY A 195 -25.77 -7.91 -7.57
C GLY A 195 -26.22 -9.27 -8.09
N LEU A 196 -25.28 -10.21 -8.26
CA LEU A 196 -25.58 -11.59 -8.65
C LEU A 196 -26.35 -12.33 -7.55
N ILE A 197 -25.99 -12.15 -6.27
CA ILE A 197 -26.69 -12.75 -5.14
C ILE A 197 -28.12 -12.18 -5.02
N ALA A 198 -28.29 -10.87 -5.19
CA ALA A 198 -29.59 -10.21 -5.11
C ALA A 198 -30.56 -10.62 -6.23
N LYS A 199 -30.04 -11.05 -7.38
CA LYS A 199 -30.85 -11.52 -8.53
C LYS A 199 -31.39 -12.94 -8.35
N GLN A 200 -30.81 -13.74 -7.45
CA GLN A 200 -31.19 -15.15 -7.24
C GLN A 200 -32.33 -15.32 -6.25
#